data_AF-A0A7V3P968-F1
#
_entry.id   AF-A0A7V3P968-F1
#
_cell.length_a   1.000
_cell.length_b   1.000
_cell.length_c   1.000
_cell.angle_alpha   90.00
_cell.angle_beta   90.00
_cell.angle_gamma   90.00
#
_symmetry.space_group_name_H-M   'P 1'
#
loop_
_entity.id
_entity.type
_entity.pdbx_description
1 polymer ?
#
loop_
_entity_poly.entity_id
_entity_poly.type
_entity_poly.pdbx_seq_one_letter_code
_entity_poly.pdbx_strand_id
1 'polypeptide(L)'
;MVRRGELTPAQAAVHPHRSVITRALGTDDEVEPDVVEVPLEAGDRLLLCTDGLTGMVSDEEIAAILARSEEPAALADHLVQAALAGGGEDNVTVIVVELKEAEPEPPQTAGGDEDTERDQDAEADEEILVGPTERGGGLTSRVRLVRRARGEVRRSLGARDERAPRRRFGRRGVMIASTVVVVLAVLVGGFAAFNSSVYYVGTHNGLVALYRGLPVSFLGIELSSVVEEGTVMYETLAPYLRTRVDNHDLVSKEEGQRFLRSLSIQP
;
A
#
# COMPACT_ATOMS: atom_id res chain seq x y z
N MET A 1 14.56 -17.94 24.24
CA MET A 1 14.48 -17.60 25.67
C MET A 1 13.38 -18.40 26.38
N VAL A 2 12.12 -18.33 25.96
CA VAL A 2 11.02 -19.11 26.57
C VAL A 2 11.22 -20.63 26.47
N ARG A 3 11.51 -21.18 25.28
CA ARG A 3 11.79 -22.62 25.09
C ARG A 3 12.99 -23.13 25.91
N ARG A 4 13.92 -22.25 26.30
CA ARG A 4 15.09 -22.56 27.15
C ARG A 4 14.82 -22.36 28.64
N GLY A 5 13.61 -21.93 29.02
CA GLY A 5 13.24 -21.64 30.40
C GLY A 5 13.80 -20.33 30.98
N GLU A 6 14.38 -19.46 30.13
CA GLU A 6 15.01 -18.20 30.57
C GLU A 6 14.00 -17.09 30.85
N LEU A 7 12.79 -17.16 30.26
CA LEU A 7 11.70 -16.21 30.44
C LEU A 7 10.36 -16.96 30.46
N THR A 8 9.40 -16.45 31.24
CA THR A 8 7.99 -16.86 31.10
C THR A 8 7.36 -16.22 29.85
N PRO A 9 6.24 -16.76 29.31
CA PRO A 9 5.53 -16.14 28.19
C PRO A 9 5.16 -14.66 28.45
N ALA A 10 4.68 -14.36 29.65
CA ALA A 10 4.33 -12.99 30.05
C ALA A 10 5.56 -12.06 30.09
N GLN A 11 6.73 -12.55 30.52
CA GLN A 11 7.97 -11.77 30.49
C GLN A 11 8.49 -11.57 29.07
N ALA A 12 8.34 -12.58 28.20
CA ALA A 12 8.76 -12.48 26.81
C ALA A 12 7.93 -11.43 26.04
N ALA A 13 6.63 -11.32 26.32
CA ALA A 13 5.74 -10.35 25.66
C ALA A 13 6.17 -8.88 25.85
N VAL A 14 6.82 -8.54 26.98
CA VAL A 14 7.29 -7.17 27.27
C VAL A 14 8.81 -7.01 27.12
N HIS A 15 9.50 -8.01 26.57
CA HIS A 15 10.95 -7.99 26.48
C HIS A 15 11.45 -6.96 25.45
N PRO A 16 12.55 -6.22 25.71
CA PRO A 16 13.10 -5.26 24.75
C PRO A 16 13.48 -5.87 23.39
N HIS A 17 13.87 -7.15 23.40
CA HIS A 17 14.23 -7.92 22.19
C HIS A 17 13.13 -8.90 21.75
N ARG A 18 11.85 -8.63 22.07
CA ARG A 18 10.74 -9.54 21.72
C ARG A 18 10.58 -9.75 20.20
N SER A 19 10.94 -8.75 19.40
CA SER A 19 10.82 -8.77 17.93
C SER A 19 12.10 -9.20 17.21
N VAL A 20 13.10 -9.74 17.93
CA VAL A 20 14.32 -10.24 17.27
C VAL A 20 14.04 -11.59 16.62
N ILE A 21 14.04 -11.60 15.28
CA ILE A 21 13.85 -12.81 14.46
C ILE A 21 15.16 -13.60 14.38
N THR A 22 15.10 -14.91 14.66
CA THR A 22 16.28 -15.80 14.62
C THR A 22 16.39 -16.63 13.34
N ARG A 23 15.38 -16.58 12.46
CA ARG A 23 15.33 -17.29 11.18
C ARG A 23 14.53 -16.47 10.18
N ALA A 24 15.11 -16.15 9.03
CA ALA A 24 14.46 -15.37 7.98
C ALA A 24 14.89 -15.89 6.61
N LEU A 25 14.05 -15.68 5.60
CA LEU A 25 14.40 -16.00 4.22
C LEU A 25 15.39 -14.97 3.67
N GLY A 26 16.44 -15.44 3.01
CA GLY A 26 17.43 -14.59 2.32
C GLY A 26 18.63 -14.13 3.16
N THR A 27 18.72 -14.51 4.44
CA THR A 27 19.92 -14.27 5.26
C THR A 27 20.95 -15.39 5.18
N ASP A 28 20.48 -16.62 5.02
CA ASP A 28 21.28 -17.84 4.98
C ASP A 28 20.98 -18.61 3.68
N ASP A 29 21.95 -19.41 3.22
CA ASP A 29 21.82 -20.18 1.97
C ASP A 29 20.72 -21.27 2.06
N GLU A 30 20.48 -21.78 3.27
CA GLU A 30 19.44 -22.77 3.56
C GLU A 30 18.63 -22.35 4.79
N VAL A 31 17.30 -22.49 4.70
CA VAL A 31 16.36 -22.23 5.79
C VAL A 31 15.48 -23.45 5.99
N GLU A 32 15.52 -24.07 7.17
CA GLU A 32 14.64 -25.18 7.53
C GLU A 32 13.31 -24.63 8.07
N PRO A 33 12.15 -24.86 7.42
CA PRO A 33 10.86 -24.39 7.91
C PRO A 33 10.28 -25.31 9.00
N ASP A 34 9.48 -24.74 9.91
CA ASP A 34 8.67 -25.54 10.83
C ASP A 34 7.41 -26.00 10.08
N VAL A 35 7.22 -27.31 9.96
CA VAL A 35 6.04 -27.91 9.32
C VAL A 35 5.19 -28.58 10.39
N VAL A 36 3.92 -28.22 10.45
CA VAL A 36 2.94 -28.77 11.41
C VAL A 36 1.67 -29.14 10.65
N GLU A 37 1.14 -30.32 10.93
CA GLU A 37 -0.17 -30.76 10.46
C GLU A 37 -1.19 -30.57 11.57
N VAL A 38 -2.33 -29.96 11.25
CA VAL A 38 -3.42 -29.70 12.19
C VAL A 38 -4.70 -30.30 11.60
N PRO A 39 -5.39 -31.20 12.30
CA PRO A 39 -6.69 -31.71 11.85
C PRO A 39 -7.73 -30.58 11.92
N LEU A 40 -8.58 -30.49 10.91
CA LEU A 40 -9.61 -29.45 10.80
C LEU A 40 -10.99 -30.10 10.61
N GLU A 41 -11.98 -29.54 11.28
CA GLU A 41 -13.38 -29.89 11.16
C GLU A 41 -14.18 -28.75 10.49
N ALA A 42 -15.36 -29.08 9.97
CA ALA A 42 -16.22 -28.04 9.41
C ALA A 42 -16.67 -27.07 10.51
N GLY A 43 -16.64 -25.78 10.20
CA GLY A 43 -16.83 -24.69 11.17
C GLY A 43 -15.55 -24.19 11.81
N ASP A 44 -14.41 -24.87 11.64
CA ASP A 44 -13.13 -24.37 12.11
C ASP A 44 -12.70 -23.13 11.34
N ARG A 45 -12.03 -22.22 12.07
CA ARG A 45 -11.46 -20.99 11.53
C ARG A 45 -9.97 -20.94 11.78
N LEU A 46 -9.20 -20.77 10.71
CA LEU A 46 -7.77 -20.55 10.77
C LEU A 46 -7.46 -19.07 10.59
N LEU A 47 -6.60 -18.55 11.47
CA LEU A 47 -6.05 -17.22 11.40
C LEU A 47 -4.56 -17.30 11.08
N LEU A 48 -4.15 -16.69 9.96
CA LEU A 48 -2.76 -16.36 9.71
C LEU A 48 -2.60 -14.85 9.86
N CYS A 49 -1.59 -14.42 10.62
CA CYS A 49 -1.37 -13.00 10.85
C CYS A 49 0.12 -12.69 11.04
N THR A 50 0.47 -11.41 10.85
CA THR A 50 1.77 -10.87 11.25
C THR A 50 1.78 -10.51 12.75
N ASP A 51 2.97 -10.35 13.31
CA ASP A 51 3.16 -9.92 14.70
C ASP A 51 2.55 -8.55 15.00
N GLY A 52 2.33 -7.71 13.99
CA GLY A 52 1.57 -6.47 14.10
C GLY A 52 0.14 -6.63 14.64
N LEU A 53 -0.51 -7.78 14.43
CA LEU A 53 -1.82 -8.07 15.06
C LEU A 53 -1.62 -8.43 16.55
N THR A 54 -0.87 -9.49 16.81
CA THR A 54 -0.71 -10.08 18.16
C THR A 54 0.05 -9.16 19.13
N GLY A 55 0.78 -8.17 18.61
CA GLY A 55 1.43 -7.14 19.42
C GLY A 55 0.47 -6.06 19.93
N MET A 56 -0.71 -5.90 19.31
CA MET A 56 -1.68 -4.84 19.61
C MET A 56 -3.01 -5.38 20.18
N VAL A 57 -3.35 -6.64 19.86
CA VAL A 57 -4.61 -7.29 20.25
C VAL A 57 -4.31 -8.56 21.03
N SER A 58 -5.02 -8.79 22.14
CA SER A 58 -4.80 -9.98 22.97
C SER A 58 -5.45 -11.22 22.36
N ASP A 59 -4.92 -12.40 22.71
CA ASP A 59 -5.45 -13.70 22.26
C ASP A 59 -6.94 -13.86 22.59
N GLU A 60 -7.40 -13.35 23.74
CA GLU A 60 -8.81 -13.41 24.14
C GLU A 60 -9.71 -12.55 23.25
N GLU A 61 -9.23 -11.37 22.85
CA GLU A 61 -9.98 -10.49 21.95
C GLU A 61 -10.00 -11.04 20.52
N ILE A 62 -8.86 -11.58 20.04
CA ILE A 62 -8.79 -12.28 18.76
C ILE A 62 -9.79 -13.45 18.73
N ALA A 63 -9.79 -14.29 19.78
CA ALA A 63 -10.73 -15.40 19.89
C ALA A 63 -12.19 -14.93 19.92
N ALA A 64 -12.48 -13.82 20.63
CA ALA A 64 -13.82 -13.25 20.69
C ALA A 64 -14.30 -12.70 19.34
N ILE A 65 -13.39 -12.13 18.53
CA ILE A 65 -13.71 -11.69 17.16
C ILE A 65 -13.96 -12.91 16.27
N LEU A 66 -13.06 -13.90 16.28
CA LEU A 66 -13.20 -15.12 15.47
C LEU A 66 -14.42 -15.97 15.83
N ALA A 67 -14.99 -15.81 17.02
CA ALA A 67 -16.20 -16.53 17.44
C ALA A 67 -17.51 -15.90 16.92
N ARG A 68 -17.47 -14.73 16.27
CA ARG A 68 -18.68 -14.06 15.77
C ARG A 68 -19.25 -14.75 14.54
N SER A 69 -20.57 -14.82 14.43
CA SER A 69 -21.25 -15.40 13.25
C SER A 69 -21.28 -14.41 12.08
N GLU A 70 -20.11 -14.14 11.51
CA GLU A 70 -19.90 -13.21 10.38
C GLU A 70 -19.00 -13.87 9.32
N GLU A 71 -19.05 -13.37 8.09
CA GLU A 71 -18.21 -13.85 6.99
C GLU A 71 -16.71 -13.59 7.25
N PRO A 72 -15.79 -14.45 6.76
CA PRO A 72 -14.35 -14.33 7.02
C PRO A 72 -13.74 -12.95 6.72
N ALA A 73 -14.21 -12.29 5.66
CA ALA A 73 -13.76 -10.95 5.29
C ALA A 73 -14.07 -9.90 6.37
N ALA A 74 -15.28 -9.92 6.94
CA ALA A 74 -15.68 -8.99 7.99
C ALA A 74 -14.88 -9.23 9.28
N LEU A 75 -14.56 -10.49 9.59
CA LEU A 75 -13.71 -10.84 10.72
C LEU A 75 -12.28 -10.32 10.54
N ALA A 76 -11.72 -10.47 9.34
CA ALA A 76 -10.41 -9.93 9.01
C ALA A 76 -10.38 -8.40 9.20
N ASP A 77 -11.41 -7.70 8.73
CA ASP A 77 -11.56 -6.25 8.95
C ASP A 77 -11.63 -5.91 10.44
N HIS A 78 -12.42 -6.64 11.22
CA HIS A 78 -12.50 -6.44 12.67
C HIS A 78 -11.16 -6.63 13.38
N LEU A 79 -10.37 -7.64 12.98
CA LEU A 79 -9.04 -7.87 13.54
C LEU A 79 -8.08 -6.72 13.20
N VAL A 80 -8.09 -6.24 11.96
CA VAL A 80 -7.27 -5.09 11.55
C VAL A 80 -7.68 -3.82 12.30
N GLN A 81 -8.99 -3.55 12.43
CA GLN A 81 -9.46 -2.39 13.18
C GLN A 81 -9.11 -2.47 14.66
N ALA A 82 -9.19 -3.65 15.27
CA ALA A 82 -8.76 -3.85 16.65
C ALA A 82 -7.26 -3.54 16.82
N ALA A 83 -6.41 -4.00 15.89
CA ALA A 83 -4.98 -3.72 15.94
C ALA A 83 -4.65 -2.22 15.77
N LEU A 84 -5.37 -1.54 14.87
CA LEU A 84 -5.24 -0.09 14.68
C LEU A 84 -5.69 0.68 15.93
N ALA A 85 -6.79 0.25 16.57
CA ALA A 85 -7.27 0.83 17.81
C ALA A 85 -6.32 0.58 18.99
N GLY A 86 -5.61 -0.56 18.99
CA GLY A 86 -4.58 -0.93 19.97
C GLY A 86 -3.27 -0.13 19.85
N GLY A 87 -3.10 0.65 18.78
CA GLY A 87 -1.96 1.55 18.59
C GLY A 87 -1.46 1.63 17.15
N GLY A 88 -1.63 0.56 16.37
CA GLY A 88 -1.24 0.52 14.96
C GLY A 88 0.24 0.84 14.72
N GLU A 89 1.12 0.42 15.63
CA GLU A 89 2.55 0.78 15.58
C GLU A 89 3.34 0.03 14.50
N ASP A 90 2.76 -1.04 13.95
CA ASP A 90 3.39 -1.91 12.96
C ASP A 90 2.44 -2.26 11.80
N ASN A 91 2.97 -2.88 10.74
CA ASN A 91 2.19 -3.42 9.65
C ASN A 91 1.39 -4.64 10.09
N VAL A 92 0.08 -4.56 9.87
CA VAL A 92 -0.87 -5.62 10.23
C VAL A 92 -1.32 -6.30 8.94
N THR A 93 -1.10 -7.60 8.84
CA THR A 93 -1.66 -8.46 7.77
C THR A 93 -2.40 -9.61 8.42
N VAL A 94 -3.60 -9.91 7.91
CA VAL A 94 -4.52 -10.91 8.46
C VAL A 94 -5.16 -11.69 7.33
N ILE A 95 -5.23 -13.01 7.47
CA ILE A 95 -5.96 -13.93 6.61
C ILE A 95 -6.83 -14.80 7.52
N VAL A 96 -8.13 -14.83 7.25
CA VAL A 96 -9.09 -15.70 7.94
C VAL A 96 -9.62 -16.72 6.93
N VAL A 97 -9.48 -18.00 7.26
CA VAL A 97 -10.01 -19.12 6.46
C VAL A 97 -11.05 -19.84 7.28
N GLU A 98 -12.23 -20.04 6.73
CA GLU A 98 -13.30 -20.83 7.34
C GLU A 98 -13.50 -22.11 6.54
N LEU A 99 -13.46 -23.26 7.22
CA LEU A 99 -13.81 -24.53 6.60
C LEU A 99 -15.32 -24.71 6.60
N LYS A 100 -15.92 -24.72 5.41
CA LYS A 100 -17.32 -25.06 5.22
C LYS A 100 -17.48 -26.57 5.05
N GLU A 101 -18.63 -27.12 5.42
CA GLU A 101 -18.97 -28.50 5.05
C GLU A 101 -18.92 -28.65 3.53
N ALA A 102 -18.35 -29.75 3.05
CA ALA A 102 -18.40 -30.07 1.64
C ALA A 102 -19.87 -30.30 1.26
N GLU A 103 -20.44 -29.41 0.46
CA GLU A 103 -21.73 -29.68 -0.15
C GLU A 103 -21.58 -30.91 -1.05
N PRO A 104 -22.50 -31.89 -0.98
CA PRO A 104 -22.43 -33.06 -1.83
C PRO A 104 -22.50 -32.62 -3.29
N GLU A 105 -21.43 -32.84 -4.06
CA GLU A 105 -21.44 -32.60 -5.50
C GLU A 105 -22.64 -33.34 -6.11
N PRO A 106 -23.49 -32.67 -6.90
CA PRO A 106 -24.52 -33.37 -7.65
C PRO A 106 -23.86 -34.40 -8.58
N PRO A 107 -24.45 -35.59 -8.76
CA PRO A 107 -23.86 -36.63 -9.58
C PRO A 107 -23.63 -36.11 -10.99
N GLN A 108 -22.37 -36.05 -11.41
CA GLN A 108 -21.97 -35.70 -12.77
C GLN A 108 -22.52 -36.77 -13.72
N THR A 109 -23.64 -36.46 -14.38
CA THR A 109 -24.22 -37.33 -15.40
C THR A 109 -23.32 -37.34 -16.62
N ALA A 110 -22.69 -38.49 -16.87
CA ALA A 110 -21.98 -38.78 -18.10
C ALA A 110 -22.94 -38.77 -19.30
N GLY A 111 -22.68 -37.91 -20.29
CA GLY A 111 -23.10 -38.09 -21.68
C GLY A 111 -24.01 -37.01 -22.25
N GLY A 112 -23.58 -36.43 -23.38
CA GLY A 112 -24.45 -35.76 -24.35
C GLY A 112 -23.81 -34.54 -24.97
N ASP A 113 -23.25 -34.71 -26.18
CA ASP A 113 -22.86 -33.63 -27.08
C ASP A 113 -24.04 -32.68 -27.33
N GLU A 114 -24.00 -31.45 -26.81
CA GLU A 114 -24.83 -30.35 -27.28
C GLU A 114 -23.99 -29.08 -27.33
N ASP A 115 -23.58 -28.73 -28.56
CA ASP A 115 -23.17 -27.39 -28.95
C ASP A 115 -24.30 -26.43 -28.61
N THR A 116 -24.16 -25.70 -27.50
CA THR A 116 -25.00 -24.55 -27.18
C THR A 116 -24.09 -23.43 -26.73
N GLU A 117 -23.78 -22.55 -27.69
CA GLU A 117 -23.38 -21.18 -27.43
C GLU A 117 -24.42 -20.54 -26.50
N ARG A 118 -24.06 -20.37 -25.23
CA ARG A 118 -24.76 -19.51 -24.28
C ARG A 118 -23.75 -18.52 -23.75
N ASP A 119 -23.82 -17.32 -24.32
CA ASP A 119 -23.44 -16.08 -23.68
C ASP A 119 -24.00 -16.05 -22.26
N GLN A 120 -23.12 -16.05 -21.28
CA GLN A 120 -23.37 -15.67 -19.90
C GLN A 120 -22.01 -15.44 -19.23
N ASP A 121 -21.52 -14.22 -19.42
CA ASP A 121 -20.54 -13.59 -18.55
C ASP A 121 -21.17 -13.47 -17.16
N ALA A 122 -21.05 -14.52 -16.36
CA ALA A 122 -21.27 -14.48 -14.92
C ALA A 122 -19.90 -14.27 -14.28
N GLU A 123 -19.53 -12.99 -14.13
CA GLU A 123 -18.43 -12.55 -13.29
C GLU A 123 -18.64 -13.11 -11.87
N ALA A 124 -17.81 -14.08 -11.51
CA ALA A 124 -17.60 -14.42 -10.11
C ALA A 124 -16.80 -13.27 -9.50
N ASP A 125 -17.42 -12.55 -8.57
CA ASP A 125 -16.80 -11.49 -7.80
C ASP A 125 -15.68 -12.07 -6.91
N GLU A 126 -14.48 -12.27 -7.46
CA GLU A 126 -13.25 -12.28 -6.67
C GLU A 126 -12.89 -10.84 -6.33
N GLU A 127 -13.55 -10.29 -5.33
CA GLU A 127 -13.20 -8.98 -4.79
C GLU A 127 -11.95 -9.11 -3.91
N ILE A 128 -10.77 -8.94 -4.52
CA ILE A 128 -9.54 -8.67 -3.76
C ILE A 128 -9.67 -7.25 -3.19
N LEU A 129 -10.27 -7.16 -2.00
CA LEU A 129 -10.35 -5.94 -1.20
C LEU A 129 -8.96 -5.56 -0.68
N VAL A 130 -8.25 -4.72 -1.45
CA VAL A 130 -7.08 -4.01 -0.95
C VAL A 130 -7.57 -2.88 -0.05
N GLY A 131 -7.47 -3.11 1.26
CA GLY A 131 -7.91 -2.14 2.28
C GLY A 131 -7.14 -0.81 2.22
N PRO A 132 -7.74 0.30 2.70
CA PRO A 132 -7.13 1.63 2.63
C PRO A 132 -5.93 1.75 3.57
N THR A 133 -4.78 2.19 3.05
CA THR A 133 -3.68 2.70 3.87
C THR A 133 -3.91 4.17 4.21
N GLU A 134 -4.90 4.47 5.07
CA GLU A 134 -5.17 5.85 5.47
C GLU A 134 -4.47 6.24 6.77
N ARG A 135 -3.39 7.02 6.64
CA ARG A 135 -3.00 8.02 7.64
C ARG A 135 -3.68 9.35 7.29
N GLY A 136 -4.54 9.87 8.16
CA GLY A 136 -4.74 11.32 8.28
C GLY A 136 -6.15 11.79 8.55
N GLY A 137 -6.44 12.10 9.82
CA GLY A 137 -7.72 12.60 10.32
C GLY A 137 -8.28 13.85 9.64
N GLY A 138 -9.61 13.84 9.45
CA GLY A 138 -10.41 15.03 9.22
C GLY A 138 -10.87 15.64 10.55
N LEU A 139 -10.72 16.96 10.69
CA LEU A 139 -11.46 17.74 11.69
C LEU A 139 -12.29 18.82 10.99
N THR A 140 -13.60 18.66 11.04
CA THR A 140 -14.58 19.68 10.68
C THR A 140 -14.87 20.53 11.92
N SER A 141 -14.94 21.86 11.77
CA SER A 141 -15.47 22.74 12.81
C SER A 141 -16.00 24.05 12.22
N ARG A 142 -17.24 24.34 12.60
CA ARG A 142 -18.18 25.31 12.00
C ARG A 142 -17.86 26.76 12.36
N VAL A 143 -18.17 27.66 11.44
CA VAL A 143 -18.19 29.13 11.61
C VAL A 143 -19.37 29.55 12.51
N ARG A 144 -19.13 30.50 13.42
CA ARG A 144 -20.18 31.34 14.03
C ARG A 144 -19.80 32.81 13.92
N LEU A 145 -20.69 33.56 13.28
CA LEU A 145 -20.57 34.99 12.95
C LEU A 145 -21.31 35.79 14.03
N VAL A 146 -20.66 36.79 14.63
CA VAL A 146 -21.33 37.82 15.45
C VAL A 146 -20.95 39.21 14.94
N ARG A 147 -22.01 40.00 14.75
CA ARG A 147 -22.12 41.28 14.07
C ARG A 147 -22.55 42.34 15.09
N ARG A 148 -21.86 43.49 15.14
CA ARG A 148 -22.29 44.86 15.57
C ARG A 148 -21.08 45.62 16.14
N ALA A 149 -20.92 46.94 16.09
CA ALA A 149 -21.65 48.10 15.55
C ALA A 149 -20.60 49.24 15.46
N ARG A 150 -20.46 49.99 14.36
CA ARG A 150 -21.05 51.30 14.04
C ARG A 150 -20.94 52.40 15.13
N GLY A 151 -20.15 53.44 14.80
CA GLY A 151 -20.19 54.82 15.31
C GLY A 151 -19.10 55.62 14.59
N GLU A 152 -19.43 56.37 13.52
CA GLU A 152 -19.57 57.85 13.47
C GLU A 152 -18.30 58.60 13.96
N VAL A 153 -17.69 59.52 13.21
CA VAL A 153 -18.13 60.93 13.11
C VAL A 153 -17.40 61.71 11.99
N ARG A 154 -18.22 62.50 11.28
CA ARG A 154 -18.09 63.76 10.51
C ARG A 154 -16.72 64.40 10.13
N ARG A 155 -16.70 64.75 8.82
CA ARG A 155 -16.40 66.04 8.14
C ARG A 155 -15.03 66.70 8.28
N SER A 156 -14.33 66.88 7.16
CA SER A 156 -14.20 68.17 6.42
C SER A 156 -13.27 67.97 5.20
N LEU A 157 -13.77 68.27 4.00
CA LEU A 157 -13.36 69.37 3.10
C LEU A 157 -11.95 69.22 2.47
N GLY A 158 -11.94 69.09 1.13
CA GLY A 158 -10.90 69.74 0.31
C GLY A 158 -10.16 68.86 -0.70
N ALA A 159 -10.30 69.28 -1.96
CA ALA A 159 -9.33 69.17 -3.06
C ALA A 159 -9.27 67.89 -3.93
N ARG A 160 -9.33 68.17 -5.23
CA ARG A 160 -9.15 67.32 -6.41
C ARG A 160 -7.82 66.54 -6.39
N ASP A 161 -7.84 65.29 -6.84
CA ASP A 161 -6.96 64.81 -7.92
C ASP A 161 -7.48 63.47 -8.46
N GLU A 162 -7.71 63.37 -9.76
CA GLU A 162 -7.91 62.09 -10.45
C GLU A 162 -6.55 61.43 -10.65
N ARG A 163 -6.21 60.42 -9.84
CA ARG A 163 -5.15 59.45 -10.17
C ARG A 163 -5.56 58.04 -9.76
N ALA A 164 -5.48 57.13 -10.72
CA ALA A 164 -5.74 55.70 -10.63
C ALA A 164 -5.12 55.04 -9.37
N PRO A 165 -5.78 54.04 -8.75
CA PRO A 165 -5.23 53.39 -7.57
C PRO A 165 -4.10 52.46 -8.00
N ARG A 166 -2.85 52.90 -7.80
CA ARG A 166 -1.71 51.99 -7.71
C ARG A 166 -1.93 51.11 -6.49
N ARG A 167 -2.40 49.87 -6.72
CA ARG A 167 -2.46 48.80 -5.72
C ARG A 167 -1.06 48.58 -5.18
N ARG A 168 -0.75 49.21 -4.05
CA ARG A 168 0.42 48.94 -3.24
C ARG A 168 0.18 47.54 -2.66
N PHE A 169 0.60 46.50 -3.38
CA PHE A 169 0.79 45.17 -2.80
C PHE A 169 1.79 45.39 -1.66
N GLY A 170 1.27 45.54 -0.44
CA GLY A 170 2.09 45.67 0.75
C GLY A 170 3.04 44.47 0.81
N ARG A 171 4.18 44.64 1.48
CA ARG A 171 5.20 43.59 1.72
C ARG A 171 4.61 42.19 2.01
N ARG A 172 3.40 42.12 2.59
CA ARG A 172 2.62 40.89 2.80
C ARG A 172 2.30 40.10 1.52
N GLY A 173 1.98 40.74 0.40
CA GLY A 173 1.70 40.03 -0.86
C GLY A 173 2.96 39.44 -1.50
N VAL A 174 4.09 40.15 -1.39
CA VAL A 174 5.40 39.64 -1.81
C VAL A 174 5.84 38.50 -0.90
N MET A 175 5.60 38.59 0.41
CA MET A 175 5.88 37.53 1.38
C MET A 175 5.09 36.25 1.05
N ILE A 176 3.77 36.36 0.84
CA ILE A 176 2.93 35.19 0.49
C ILE A 176 3.42 34.56 -0.82
N ALA A 177 3.69 35.36 -1.85
CA ALA A 177 4.21 34.85 -3.11
C ALA A 177 5.57 34.14 -2.93
N SER A 178 6.46 34.70 -2.11
CA SER A 178 7.75 34.07 -1.82
C SER A 178 7.61 32.77 -1.04
N THR A 179 6.69 32.68 -0.08
CA THR A 179 6.42 31.46 0.68
C THR A 179 5.88 30.37 -0.23
N VAL A 180 4.94 30.70 -1.13
CA VAL A 180 4.41 29.75 -2.11
C VAL A 180 5.51 29.22 -3.03
N VAL A 181 6.39 30.10 -3.53
CA VAL A 181 7.53 29.68 -4.38
C VAL A 181 8.49 28.76 -3.62
N VAL A 182 8.80 29.06 -2.35
CA VAL A 182 9.68 28.22 -1.53
C VAL A 182 9.04 26.85 -1.26
N VAL A 183 7.75 26.81 -0.92
CA VAL A 183 7.02 25.54 -0.72
C VAL A 183 7.01 24.72 -2.01
N LEU A 184 6.74 25.37 -3.15
CA LEU A 184 6.75 24.68 -4.45
C LEU A 184 8.15 24.12 -4.76
N ALA A 185 9.22 24.88 -4.50
CA ALA A 185 10.59 24.42 -4.70
C ALA A 185 10.96 23.24 -3.79
N VAL A 186 10.51 23.24 -2.53
CA VAL A 186 10.69 22.11 -1.61
C VAL A 186 9.91 20.89 -2.05
N LEU A 187 8.66 21.06 -2.51
CA LEU A 187 7.85 19.96 -3.03
C LEU A 187 8.47 19.38 -4.31
N VAL A 188 8.93 20.22 -5.24
CA VAL A 188 9.60 19.78 -6.46
C VAL A 188 10.94 19.10 -6.14
N GLY A 189 11.73 19.66 -5.22
CA GLY A 189 12.99 19.06 -4.78
C GLY A 189 12.79 17.72 -4.06
N GLY A 190 11.79 17.64 -3.18
CA GLY A 190 11.41 16.41 -2.49
C GLY A 190 10.88 15.34 -3.45
N PHE A 191 10.05 15.74 -4.41
CA PHE A 191 9.54 14.85 -5.45
C PHE A 191 10.67 14.36 -6.37
N ALA A 192 11.62 15.21 -6.76
CA ALA A 192 12.79 14.81 -7.54
C ALA A 192 13.70 13.84 -6.76
N ALA A 193 13.90 14.09 -5.46
CA ALA A 193 14.66 13.19 -4.59
C ALA A 193 13.97 11.83 -4.43
N PHE A 194 12.65 11.82 -4.24
CA PHE A 194 11.85 10.61 -4.13
C PHE A 194 11.76 9.84 -5.46
N ASN A 195 11.59 10.53 -6.59
CA ASN A 195 11.61 9.90 -7.91
C ASN A 195 12.94 9.17 -8.18
N SER A 196 14.03 9.65 -7.59
CA SER A 196 15.36 9.08 -7.78
C SER A 196 15.59 7.73 -7.07
N SER A 197 14.71 7.31 -6.16
CA SER A 197 14.80 6.04 -5.41
C SER A 197 14.01 4.89 -6.01
N VAL A 198 13.26 5.14 -7.08
CA VAL A 198 12.38 4.14 -7.72
C VAL A 198 13.02 3.62 -9.00
N TYR A 199 12.96 2.31 -9.21
CA TYR A 199 13.40 1.66 -10.45
C TYR A 199 12.27 0.77 -10.97
N TYR A 200 12.19 0.61 -12.28
CA TYR A 200 11.25 -0.33 -12.91
C TYR A 200 11.90 -0.95 -14.14
N VAL A 201 11.41 -2.11 -14.54
CA VAL A 201 11.84 -2.78 -15.78
C VAL A 201 10.85 -2.45 -16.88
N GLY A 202 11.36 -2.00 -18.02
CA GLY A 202 10.54 -1.66 -19.17
C GLY A 202 11.21 -2.11 -20.47
N THR A 203 10.71 -1.61 -21.60
CA THR A 203 11.28 -1.89 -22.91
C THR A 203 11.90 -0.65 -23.53
N HIS A 204 13.16 -0.74 -23.95
CA HIS A 204 13.85 0.30 -24.71
C HIS A 204 14.35 -0.29 -26.03
N ASN A 205 13.90 0.23 -27.17
CA ASN A 205 14.28 -0.25 -28.51
C ASN A 205 14.09 -1.77 -28.71
N GLY A 206 13.05 -2.35 -28.10
CA GLY A 206 12.75 -3.79 -28.17
C GLY A 206 13.57 -4.67 -27.22
N LEU A 207 14.51 -4.11 -26.47
CA LEU A 207 15.26 -4.78 -25.41
C LEU A 207 14.63 -4.52 -24.04
N VAL A 208 14.75 -5.47 -23.13
CA VAL A 208 14.39 -5.25 -21.72
C VAL A 208 15.43 -4.32 -21.10
N ALA A 209 15.01 -3.21 -20.54
CA ALA A 209 15.88 -2.21 -19.94
C ALA A 209 15.42 -1.84 -18.52
N LEU A 210 16.37 -1.55 -17.65
CA LEU A 210 16.13 -1.03 -16.31
C LEU A 210 16.08 0.49 -16.36
N TYR A 211 14.96 1.05 -15.94
CA TYR A 211 14.73 2.47 -15.81
C TYR A 211 14.83 2.91 -14.35
N ARG A 212 15.26 4.15 -14.16
CA ARG A 212 15.22 4.86 -12.86
C ARG A 212 14.25 6.00 -12.96
N GLY A 213 13.30 6.06 -12.03
CA GLY A 213 12.22 7.03 -11.99
C GLY A 213 10.85 6.37 -12.08
N LEU A 214 9.82 7.20 -12.07
CA LEU A 214 8.43 6.78 -12.26
C LEU A 214 8.12 6.63 -13.76
N PRO A 215 7.34 5.61 -14.16
CA PRO A 215 6.91 5.40 -15.54
C PRO A 215 5.78 6.38 -15.93
N VAL A 216 5.94 7.67 -15.64
CA VAL A 216 4.92 8.70 -15.87
C VAL A 216 5.57 9.88 -16.57
N SER A 217 5.04 10.26 -17.73
CA SER A 217 5.41 11.51 -18.38
C SER A 217 4.60 12.67 -17.81
N PHE A 218 5.26 13.71 -17.30
CA PHE A 218 4.59 14.93 -16.86
C PHE A 218 5.04 16.09 -17.72
N LEU A 219 4.08 16.78 -18.35
CA LEU A 219 4.34 17.97 -19.17
C LEU A 219 5.32 17.73 -20.34
N GLY A 220 5.32 16.52 -20.92
CA GLY A 220 6.21 16.15 -22.03
C GLY A 220 7.66 15.86 -21.64
N ILE A 221 7.96 15.82 -20.34
CA ILE A 221 9.25 15.38 -19.81
C ILE A 221 9.07 13.96 -19.31
N GLU A 222 9.92 13.05 -19.77
CA GLU A 222 10.02 11.69 -19.22
C GLU A 222 10.74 11.78 -17.87
N LEU A 223 10.07 11.34 -16.80
CA LEU A 223 10.63 11.34 -15.45
C LEU A 223 11.46 10.07 -15.16
N SER A 224 11.66 9.25 -16.19
CA SER A 224 12.43 8.02 -16.18
C SER A 224 13.66 8.16 -17.05
N SER A 225 14.83 7.77 -16.53
CA SER A 225 16.06 7.65 -17.31
C SER A 225 16.48 6.19 -17.40
N VAL A 226 16.91 5.73 -18.57
CA VAL A 226 17.50 4.39 -18.75
C VAL A 226 18.80 4.33 -17.94
N VAL A 227 18.89 3.33 -17.04
CA VAL A 227 20.10 3.07 -16.24
C VAL A 227 20.94 2.00 -16.90
N GLU A 228 20.30 0.93 -17.35
CA GLU A 228 20.98 -0.27 -17.85
C GLU A 228 20.13 -0.90 -18.95
N GLU A 229 20.72 -1.08 -20.13
CA GLU A 229 20.10 -1.80 -21.24
C GLU A 229 20.41 -3.29 -21.11
N GLY A 230 19.38 -4.13 -21.16
CA GLY A 230 19.54 -5.58 -21.17
C GLY A 230 19.85 -6.10 -22.58
N THR A 231 20.31 -7.35 -22.64
CA THR A 231 20.74 -8.01 -23.89
C THR A 231 19.62 -8.83 -24.54
N VAL A 232 18.49 -9.00 -23.85
CA VAL A 232 17.40 -9.90 -24.27
C VAL A 232 16.26 -9.10 -24.90
N MET A 233 15.79 -9.57 -26.06
CA MET A 233 14.65 -8.99 -26.78
C MET A 233 13.35 -9.28 -26.04
N TYR A 234 12.45 -8.31 -25.97
CA TYR A 234 11.15 -8.45 -25.33
C TYR A 234 10.33 -9.63 -25.92
N GLU A 235 10.40 -9.80 -27.24
CA GLU A 235 9.69 -10.84 -27.96
C GLU A 235 10.17 -12.28 -27.66
N THR A 236 11.33 -12.42 -27.02
CA THR A 236 11.90 -13.72 -26.64
C THR A 236 11.55 -14.14 -25.21
N LEU A 237 10.95 -13.24 -24.42
CA LEU A 237 10.55 -13.54 -23.04
C LEU A 237 9.38 -14.50 -22.99
N ALA A 238 9.37 -15.37 -21.98
CA ALA A 238 8.21 -16.18 -21.64
C ALA A 238 7.01 -15.30 -21.25
N PRO A 239 5.75 -15.73 -21.50
CA PRO A 239 4.56 -14.90 -21.29
C PRO A 239 4.45 -14.33 -19.86
N TYR A 240 4.77 -15.11 -18.84
CA TYR A 240 4.73 -14.68 -17.43
C TYR A 240 5.75 -13.58 -17.10
N LEU A 241 6.88 -13.52 -17.83
CA LEU A 241 7.88 -12.46 -17.65
C LEU A 241 7.48 -11.17 -18.36
N ARG A 242 6.76 -11.28 -19.48
CA ARG A 242 6.24 -10.11 -20.21
C ARG A 242 5.24 -9.34 -19.36
N THR A 243 4.32 -10.03 -18.70
CA THR A 243 3.35 -9.40 -17.78
C THR A 243 4.04 -8.58 -16.70
N ARG A 244 5.18 -9.04 -16.15
CA ARG A 244 5.95 -8.32 -15.14
C ARG A 244 6.64 -7.06 -15.70
N VAL A 245 7.12 -7.12 -16.95
CA VAL A 245 7.69 -5.96 -17.65
C VAL A 245 6.60 -4.96 -18.05
N ASP A 246 5.46 -5.45 -18.51
CA ASP A 246 4.32 -4.62 -18.96
C ASP A 246 3.64 -3.91 -17.78
N ASN A 247 3.60 -4.53 -16.61
CA ASN A 247 3.04 -3.93 -15.40
C ASN A 247 3.96 -2.86 -14.77
N HIS A 248 5.19 -2.69 -15.27
CA HIS A 248 6.15 -1.71 -14.75
C HIS A 248 6.35 -1.80 -13.23
N ASP A 249 6.39 -3.03 -12.70
CA ASP A 249 6.48 -3.27 -11.26
C ASP A 249 7.68 -2.53 -10.67
N LEU A 250 7.43 -1.76 -9.61
CA LEU A 250 8.48 -1.00 -8.92
C LEU A 250 9.40 -1.98 -8.18
N VAL A 251 10.66 -2.01 -8.58
CA VAL A 251 11.69 -2.89 -8.03
C VAL A 251 12.84 -2.09 -7.42
N SER A 252 13.54 -2.68 -6.46
CA SER A 252 14.82 -2.12 -6.00
C SER A 252 15.86 -2.19 -7.12
N LYS A 253 16.91 -1.35 -7.03
CA LYS A 253 18.01 -1.35 -8.00
C LYS A 253 18.65 -2.74 -8.10
N GLU A 254 18.90 -3.37 -6.96
CA GLU A 254 19.56 -4.67 -6.85
C GLU A 254 18.69 -5.79 -7.43
N GLU A 255 17.37 -5.71 -7.26
CA GLU A 255 16.41 -6.66 -7.82
C GLU A 255 16.28 -6.50 -9.33
N GLY A 256 16.19 -5.27 -9.83
CA GLY A 256 16.18 -5.00 -11.28
C GLY A 256 17.46 -5.49 -11.96
N GLN A 257 18.63 -5.29 -11.34
CA GLN A 257 19.90 -5.80 -11.84
C GLN A 257 20.03 -7.32 -11.76
N ARG A 258 19.45 -7.95 -10.73
CA ARG A 258 19.37 -9.43 -10.65
C ARG A 258 18.45 -9.98 -11.73
N PHE A 259 17.33 -9.31 -12.00
CA PHE A 259 16.41 -9.68 -13.07
C PHE A 259 17.10 -9.64 -14.44
N LEU A 260 17.75 -8.53 -14.78
CA LEU A 260 18.52 -8.43 -16.04
C LEU A 260 19.60 -9.50 -16.16
N ARG A 261 20.31 -9.81 -15.06
CA ARG A 261 21.30 -10.91 -15.05
C ARG A 261 20.68 -12.29 -15.20
N SER A 262 19.51 -12.54 -14.63
CA SER A 262 18.82 -13.83 -14.81
C SER A 262 18.43 -14.08 -16.27
N LEU A 263 18.06 -13.01 -16.98
CA LEU A 263 17.71 -13.07 -18.40
C LEU A 263 18.93 -13.33 -19.30
N SER A 264 20.13 -12.85 -18.94
CA SER A 264 21.34 -13.08 -19.72
C SER A 264 21.96 -14.46 -19.54
N ILE A 265 21.48 -15.27 -18.58
CA ILE A 265 22.01 -16.60 -18.26
C ILE A 265 21.23 -17.72 -18.98
N GLN A 266 20.03 -17.46 -19.51
CA GLN A 266 19.32 -18.46 -20.32
C GLN A 266 19.86 -18.47 -21.77
N PRO A 267 20.43 -19.60 -22.24
CA PRO A 267 20.89 -19.75 -23.62
C PRO A 267 19.73 -19.92 -24.61
#